data_AF-A0A843CRB5-F1
#
_entry.id   AF-A0A843CRB5-F1
#
_cell.length_a   1.000
_cell.length_b   1.000
_cell.length_c   1.000
_cell.angle_alpha   90.00
_cell.angle_beta   90.00
_cell.angle_gamma   90.00
#
_symmetry.space_group_name_H-M   'P 1'
#
loop_
_entity.id
_entity.type
_entity.pdbx_description
1 polymer ?
#
loop_
_entity_poly.entity_id
_entity_poly.type
_entity_poly.pdbx_seq_one_letter_code
_entity_poly.pdbx_strand_id
1 'polypeptide(L)'
;FLGEGSVRLVRECLNAGLIEERQESKLIPRSYWSVWAAINRARRRIGLDPKIQPCHGFRKYFENALDEANIDHEKKMVIEGHFAGTRAKHYTDRDVEQLRGVYRRVYPFVRLSVDDQTRLDTQHYTYDRKIADIEARLDRQRFLEAKLAVLEDELERVRQSRM
;
A
#
# COMPACT_ATOMS: atom_id res chain seq x y z
N PHE A 1 -3.65 -8.46 -2.99
CA PHE A 1 -2.87 -7.59 -3.89
C PHE A 1 -3.66 -6.32 -4.18
N LEU A 2 -4.91 -6.48 -4.61
CA LEU A 2 -5.87 -5.38 -4.74
C LEU A 2 -6.34 -4.90 -3.35
N GLY A 3 -6.42 -3.60 -3.14
CA GLY A 3 -7.11 -3.07 -1.97
C GLY A 3 -8.60 -2.88 -2.22
N GLU A 4 -9.32 -2.38 -1.21
CA GLU A 4 -10.78 -2.50 -1.12
C GLU A 4 -11.52 -1.90 -2.31
N GLY A 5 -11.13 -0.70 -2.76
CA GLY A 5 -11.75 -0.04 -3.91
C GLY A 5 -11.59 -0.84 -5.20
N SER A 6 -10.41 -1.43 -5.40
CA SER A 6 -10.12 -2.26 -6.57
C SER A 6 -10.86 -3.59 -6.51
N VAL A 7 -10.95 -4.22 -5.32
CA VAL A 7 -11.74 -5.45 -5.13
C VAL A 7 -13.22 -5.19 -5.40
N ARG A 8 -13.77 -4.08 -4.89
CA ARG A 8 -15.15 -3.68 -5.16
C ARG A 8 -15.39 -3.51 -6.65
N LEU A 9 -14.51 -2.78 -7.36
CA LEU A 9 -14.62 -2.60 -8.81
C LEU A 9 -14.55 -3.93 -9.59
N VAL A 10 -13.66 -4.85 -9.20
CA VAL A 10 -13.61 -6.19 -9.83
C VAL A 10 -14.93 -6.92 -9.65
N ARG A 11 -15.53 -6.90 -8.45
CA ARG A 11 -16.83 -7.51 -8.18
C ARG A 11 -17.94 -6.88 -9.02
N GLU A 12 -17.97 -5.55 -9.12
CA GLU A 12 -18.93 -4.83 -9.95
C GLU A 12 -18.80 -5.23 -11.43
N CYS A 13 -17.57 -5.33 -11.93
CA CYS A 13 -17.30 -5.78 -13.30
C CYS A 13 -17.71 -7.24 -13.54
N LEU A 14 -17.50 -8.14 -12.58
CA LEU A 14 -17.96 -9.53 -12.65
C LEU A 14 -19.50 -9.59 -12.71
N ASN A 15 -20.17 -8.89 -11.80
CA ASN A 15 -21.63 -8.84 -11.73
C ASN A 15 -22.26 -8.25 -12.99
N ALA A 16 -21.59 -7.27 -13.61
CA ALA A 16 -22.02 -6.67 -14.87
C ALA A 16 -21.67 -7.51 -16.12
N GLY A 17 -21.01 -8.66 -15.96
CA GLY A 17 -20.56 -9.51 -17.07
C GLY A 17 -19.49 -8.87 -17.95
N LEU A 18 -18.75 -7.88 -17.43
CA LEU A 18 -17.67 -7.21 -18.15
C LEU A 18 -16.36 -8.00 -18.15
N ILE A 19 -16.18 -8.87 -17.15
CA ILE A 19 -15.02 -9.75 -16.97
C ILE A 19 -15.50 -11.12 -16.49
N GLU A 20 -14.65 -12.14 -16.60
CA GLU A 20 -14.95 -13.53 -16.23
C GLU A 20 -14.21 -13.95 -14.95
N GLU A 21 -14.76 -14.91 -14.22
CA GLU A 21 -14.16 -15.44 -12.98
C GLU A 21 -13.04 -16.48 -13.22
N ARG A 22 -12.91 -16.99 -14.45
CA ARG A 22 -11.91 -18.02 -14.76
C ARG A 22 -10.49 -17.48 -14.54
N GLN A 23 -9.63 -18.31 -13.96
CA GLN A 23 -8.29 -17.95 -13.51
C GLN A 23 -7.41 -17.30 -14.59
N GLU A 24 -7.53 -17.78 -15.83
CA GLU A 24 -6.72 -17.31 -16.99
C GLU A 24 -7.46 -16.28 -17.86
N SER A 25 -8.64 -15.82 -17.44
CA SER A 25 -9.38 -14.82 -18.20
C SER A 25 -8.74 -13.44 -18.05
N LYS A 26 -8.80 -12.67 -19.14
CA LYS A 26 -8.24 -11.31 -19.16
C LYS A 26 -9.03 -10.40 -18.22
N LEU A 27 -8.35 -9.79 -17.26
CA LEU A 27 -8.95 -8.78 -16.36
C LEU A 27 -9.50 -7.57 -17.12
N ILE A 28 -8.89 -7.24 -18.26
CA ILE A 28 -9.43 -6.25 -19.21
C ILE A 28 -9.48 -6.94 -20.57
N PRO A 29 -10.65 -7.44 -21.02
CA PRO A 29 -10.79 -8.21 -22.27
C PRO A 29 -10.81 -7.29 -23.50
N ARG A 30 -9.83 -6.39 -23.60
CA ARG A 30 -9.69 -5.41 -24.68
C ARG A 30 -8.23 -5.35 -25.13
N SER A 31 -8.02 -4.90 -26.37
CA SER A 31 -6.66 -4.64 -26.88
C SER A 31 -6.05 -3.43 -26.18
N TYR A 32 -4.72 -3.34 -26.20
CA TYR A 32 -4.00 -2.14 -25.74
C TYR A 32 -4.54 -0.88 -26.41
N TRP A 33 -4.75 -0.91 -27.73
CA TRP A 33 -5.24 0.24 -28.49
C TRP A 33 -6.65 0.66 -28.04
N SER A 34 -7.53 -0.30 -27.75
CA SER A 34 -8.87 -0.01 -27.24
C SER A 34 -8.84 0.68 -25.88
N VAL A 35 -7.96 0.25 -24.97
CA VAL A 35 -7.75 0.89 -23.67
C VAL A 35 -7.18 2.29 -23.84
N TRP A 36 -6.15 2.44 -24.67
CA TRP A 36 -5.54 3.72 -25.01
C TRP A 36 -6.56 4.71 -25.60
N ALA A 37 -7.42 4.24 -26.51
CA ALA A 37 -8.48 5.04 -27.12
C ALA A 37 -9.55 5.44 -26.11
N ALA A 38 -9.91 4.56 -25.16
CA ALA A 38 -10.83 4.88 -24.07
C ALA A 38 -10.27 6.01 -23.17
N ILE A 39 -9.00 5.89 -22.77
CA ILE A 39 -8.29 6.91 -21.97
C ILE A 39 -8.27 8.25 -22.72
N ASN A 40 -7.94 8.26 -24.01
CA ASN A 40 -7.90 9.49 -24.81
C ASN A 40 -9.29 10.09 -25.06
N ARG A 41 -10.35 9.28 -25.12
CA ARG A 41 -11.73 9.79 -25.15
C ARG A 41 -12.09 10.46 -23.83
N ALA A 42 -11.75 9.86 -22.69
CA ALA A 42 -11.95 10.48 -21.38
C ALA A 42 -11.18 11.80 -21.26
N ARG A 43 -9.90 11.82 -21.67
CA ARG A 43 -9.06 13.03 -21.74
C ARG A 43 -9.74 14.18 -22.48
N ARG A 44 -10.26 13.90 -23.68
CA ARG A 44 -10.97 14.90 -24.50
C ARG A 44 -12.27 15.37 -23.85
N ARG A 45 -13.03 14.44 -23.26
CA ARG A 45 -14.32 14.73 -22.61
C ARG A 45 -14.17 15.72 -21.45
N ILE A 46 -13.08 15.62 -20.68
CA ILE A 46 -12.81 16.53 -19.55
C ILE A 46 -12.06 17.80 -19.97
N GLY A 47 -11.79 18.02 -21.27
CA GLY A 47 -11.10 19.21 -21.75
C GLY A 47 -9.63 19.30 -21.36
N LEU A 48 -8.96 18.18 -21.06
CA LEU A 48 -7.55 18.18 -20.67
C LEU A 48 -6.65 18.55 -21.86
N ASP A 49 -5.59 19.33 -21.60
CA ASP A 49 -4.63 19.78 -22.61
C ASP A 49 -4.16 18.59 -23.51
N PRO A 50 -4.24 18.72 -24.85
CA PRO A 50 -3.68 17.78 -25.83
C PRO A 50 -2.25 17.30 -25.58
N LYS A 51 -1.40 18.13 -24.98
CA LYS A 51 0.00 17.81 -24.68
C LYS A 51 0.15 16.86 -23.49
N ILE A 52 -0.86 16.76 -22.63
CA ILE A 52 -0.82 15.84 -21.48
C ILE A 52 -0.98 14.41 -21.97
N GLN A 53 -0.03 13.55 -21.57
CA GLN A 53 0.00 12.13 -21.88
C GLN A 53 -0.55 11.32 -20.69
N PRO A 54 -1.84 10.90 -20.69
CA PRO A 54 -2.45 10.35 -19.47
C PRO A 54 -1.81 9.04 -19.03
N CYS A 55 -1.41 8.16 -19.96
CA CYS A 55 -0.75 6.91 -19.60
C CYS A 55 0.59 7.15 -18.88
N HIS A 56 1.37 8.15 -19.32
CA HIS A 56 2.58 8.55 -18.62
C HIS A 56 2.26 9.19 -17.26
N GLY A 57 1.23 10.05 -17.22
CA GLY A 57 0.72 10.65 -15.98
C GLY A 57 0.29 9.62 -14.95
N PHE A 58 -0.42 8.56 -15.34
CA PHE A 58 -0.80 7.46 -14.43
C PHE A 58 0.42 6.71 -13.90
N ARG A 59 1.44 6.51 -14.73
CA ARG A 59 2.70 5.89 -14.29
C ARG A 59 3.42 6.77 -13.27
N LYS A 60 3.57 8.08 -13.55
CA LYS A 60 4.18 9.04 -12.62
C LYS A 60 3.38 9.20 -11.33
N TYR A 61 2.06 9.16 -11.41
CA TYR A 61 1.21 9.15 -10.22
C TYR A 61 1.49 7.95 -9.32
N PHE A 62 1.64 6.76 -9.92
CA PHE A 62 1.99 5.56 -9.16
C PHE A 62 3.43 5.59 -8.62
N GLU A 63 4.38 6.15 -9.37
CA GLU A 63 5.76 6.41 -8.91
C GLU A 63 5.78 7.30 -7.66
N ASN A 64 5.03 8.41 -7.68
CA ASN A 64 4.88 9.29 -6.51
C ASN A 64 4.26 8.55 -5.31
N ALA A 65 3.28 7.66 -5.53
CA ALA A 65 2.71 6.85 -4.46
C ALA A 65 3.74 5.86 -3.86
N LEU A 66 4.68 5.36 -4.67
CA LEU A 66 5.81 4.57 -4.18
C LEU A 66 6.77 5.43 -3.34
N ASP A 67 6.97 6.70 -3.70
CA ASP A 67 7.75 7.67 -2.92
C ASP A 67 7.10 7.98 -1.58
N GLU A 68 5.80 8.28 -1.56
CA GLU A 68 5.04 8.55 -0.33
C GLU A 68 5.02 7.35 0.63
N ALA A 69 4.98 6.13 0.09
CA ALA A 69 5.08 4.90 0.88
C ALA A 69 6.51 4.57 1.36
N ASN A 70 7.49 5.44 1.11
CA ASN A 70 8.91 5.27 1.43
C ASN A 70 9.46 3.91 0.96
N ILE A 71 9.11 3.50 -0.26
CA ILE A 71 9.61 2.26 -0.85
C ILE A 71 11.06 2.46 -1.30
N ASP A 72 11.91 1.49 -0.96
CA ASP A 72 13.30 1.44 -1.39
C ASP A 72 13.44 1.52 -2.92
N HIS A 73 14.48 2.22 -3.38
CA HIS A 73 14.68 2.54 -4.79
C HIS A 73 14.81 1.28 -5.67
N GLU A 74 15.53 0.24 -5.21
CA GLU A 74 15.67 -0.98 -6.00
C GLU A 74 14.32 -1.68 -6.19
N LYS A 75 13.49 -1.68 -5.15
CA LYS A 75 12.12 -2.26 -5.22
C LYS A 75 11.20 -1.47 -6.13
N LYS A 76 11.34 -0.14 -6.18
CA LYS A 76 10.63 0.71 -7.15
C LYS A 76 11.01 0.35 -8.58
N MET A 77 12.30 0.26 -8.85
CA MET A 77 12.82 -0.09 -10.17
C MET A 77 12.28 -1.45 -10.64
N VAL A 78 12.26 -2.45 -9.76
CA VAL A 78 11.66 -3.76 -10.07
C VAL A 78 10.16 -3.63 -10.38
N ILE A 79 9.37 -2.96 -9.53
CA ILE A 79 7.92 -2.79 -9.73
C ILE A 79 7.58 -2.08 -11.05
N GLU A 80 8.41 -1.12 -11.44
CA GLU A 80 8.23 -0.36 -12.67
C GLU A 80 8.76 -1.07 -13.92
N GLY A 81 9.32 -2.28 -13.75
CA GLY A 81 9.92 -3.06 -14.83
C GLY A 81 11.25 -2.50 -15.33
N HIS A 82 11.92 -1.67 -14.54
CA HIS A 82 13.26 -1.16 -14.81
C HIS A 82 14.30 -2.17 -14.33
N PHE A 83 14.74 -3.06 -15.22
CA PHE A 83 15.75 -4.07 -14.92
C PHE A 83 17.11 -3.71 -15.52
N ALA A 84 18.17 -3.83 -14.72
CA ALA A 84 19.55 -3.54 -15.16
C ALA A 84 20.11 -4.55 -16.19
N GLY A 85 19.41 -5.64 -16.50
CA GLY A 85 19.88 -6.65 -17.46
C GLY A 85 18.79 -7.59 -17.99
N THR A 86 19.06 -8.26 -19.11
CA THR A 86 18.12 -9.18 -19.81
C THR A 86 17.70 -10.39 -18.98
N ARG A 87 18.58 -10.92 -18.12
CA ARG A 87 18.26 -12.04 -17.21
C ARG A 87 17.30 -11.67 -16.08
N ALA A 88 17.22 -10.38 -15.72
CA ALA A 88 16.32 -9.88 -14.68
C ALA A 88 14.91 -9.54 -15.23
N LYS A 89 14.67 -9.69 -16.53
CA LYS A 89 13.40 -9.30 -17.20
C LYS A 89 12.21 -10.21 -16.89
N HIS A 90 12.40 -11.30 -16.16
CA HIS A 90 11.33 -12.25 -15.86
C HIS A 90 11.09 -12.28 -14.36
N TYR A 91 9.87 -11.91 -13.95
CA TYR A 91 9.42 -12.13 -12.58
C TYR A 91 9.34 -13.63 -12.31
N THR A 92 9.90 -14.06 -11.19
CA THR A 92 9.65 -15.37 -10.60
C THR A 92 8.46 -15.29 -9.64
N ASP A 93 7.87 -16.44 -9.28
CA ASP A 93 6.79 -16.48 -8.27
C ASP A 93 7.23 -15.89 -6.92
N ARG A 94 8.52 -16.07 -6.58
CA ARG A 94 9.12 -15.49 -5.38
C ARG A 94 9.13 -13.96 -5.46
N ASP A 95 9.43 -13.39 -6.62
CA ASP A 95 9.39 -11.94 -6.84
C ASP A 95 7.97 -11.43 -6.70
N VAL A 96 6.98 -12.13 -7.27
CA VAL A 96 5.56 -11.75 -7.15
C VAL A 96 5.12 -11.68 -5.70
N GLU A 97 5.50 -12.64 -4.85
CA GLU A 97 5.12 -12.62 -3.44
C GLU A 97 5.83 -11.52 -2.64
N GLN A 98 7.10 -11.23 -2.94
CA GLN A 98 7.81 -10.09 -2.35
C GLN A 98 7.19 -8.75 -2.76
N LEU A 99 6.90 -8.60 -4.05
CA LEU A 99 6.27 -7.40 -4.60
C LEU A 99 4.86 -7.21 -4.08
N ARG A 100 4.13 -8.28 -3.77
CA ARG A 100 2.81 -8.21 -3.14
C ARG A 100 2.84 -7.44 -1.81
N GLY A 101 3.87 -7.67 -0.99
CA GLY A 101 4.07 -6.91 0.25
C GLY A 101 4.30 -5.42 -0.01
N VAL A 102 5.08 -5.10 -1.05
CA VAL A 102 5.33 -3.71 -1.45
C VAL A 102 4.05 -3.04 -1.95
N TYR A 103 3.32 -3.66 -2.87
CA TYR A 103 2.06 -3.14 -3.39
C TYR A 103 1.03 -2.88 -2.30
N ARG A 104 0.95 -3.74 -1.27
CA ARG A 104 0.07 -3.51 -0.11
C ARG A 104 0.40 -2.23 0.66
N ARG A 105 1.68 -1.87 0.78
CA ARG A 105 2.11 -0.64 1.46
C ARG A 105 1.85 0.62 0.64
N VAL A 106 1.88 0.50 -0.69
CA VAL A 106 1.67 1.61 -1.62
C VAL A 106 0.19 1.93 -1.79
N TYR A 107 -0.67 0.91 -1.70
CA TYR A 107 -2.10 1.05 -1.97
C TYR A 107 -2.80 2.21 -1.23
N PRO A 108 -2.55 2.48 0.07
CA PRO A 108 -3.16 3.62 0.76
C PRO A 108 -2.87 4.98 0.11
N PHE A 109 -1.76 5.10 -0.62
CA PHE A 109 -1.34 6.33 -1.30
C PHE A 109 -1.91 6.42 -2.73
N VAL A 110 -2.46 5.31 -3.27
CA VAL A 110 -3.14 5.27 -4.57
C VAL A 110 -4.62 5.61 -4.38
N ARG A 111 -4.97 6.85 -4.68
CA ARG A 111 -6.31 7.43 -4.53
C ARG A 111 -7.10 7.23 -5.81
N LEU A 112 -8.36 6.80 -5.68
CA LEU A 112 -9.25 6.56 -6.82
C LEU A 112 -10.31 7.67 -6.96
N SER A 113 -10.54 8.45 -5.91
CA SER A 113 -11.37 9.65 -5.93
C SER A 113 -10.66 10.86 -5.34
N VAL A 114 -11.04 12.06 -5.79
CA VAL A 114 -10.54 13.32 -5.22
C VAL A 114 -10.99 13.49 -3.76
N ASP A 115 -12.15 12.93 -3.41
CA ASP A 115 -12.72 12.97 -2.06
C ASP A 115 -12.00 12.04 -1.07
N ASP A 116 -11.17 11.10 -1.55
CA ASP A 116 -10.38 10.19 -0.73
C ASP A 116 -9.33 10.95 0.13
N GLN A 117 -8.98 12.18 -0.25
CA GLN A 117 -8.07 13.05 0.49
C GLN A 117 -8.58 13.32 1.92
N THR A 118 -9.88 13.62 2.06
CA THR A 118 -10.55 13.82 3.34
C THR A 118 -10.55 12.57 4.22
N ARG A 119 -10.63 11.38 3.61
CA ARG A 119 -10.64 10.09 4.33
C ARG A 119 -9.26 9.69 4.84
N LEU A 120 -8.21 9.92 4.04
CA LEU A 120 -6.84 9.63 4.43
C LEU A 120 -6.37 10.53 5.56
N ASP A 121 -6.68 11.83 5.53
CA ASP A 121 -6.33 12.75 6.62
C ASP A 121 -7.02 12.35 7.93
N THR A 122 -8.29 11.95 7.84
CA THR A 122 -9.06 11.45 9.00
C THR A 122 -8.50 10.12 9.53
N GLN A 123 -8.12 9.20 8.63
CA GLN A 123 -7.54 7.91 9.01
C GLN A 123 -6.12 8.05 9.57
N HIS A 124 -5.26 8.88 8.97
CA HIS A 124 -3.93 9.21 9.47
C HIS A 124 -4.03 9.80 10.87
N TYR A 125 -4.90 10.79 11.09
CA TYR A 125 -5.16 11.32 12.43
C TYR A 125 -5.59 10.22 13.43
N THR A 126 -6.40 9.26 12.97
CA THR A 126 -6.84 8.14 13.80
C THR A 126 -5.71 7.14 14.09
N TYR A 127 -4.82 6.90 13.12
CA TYR A 127 -3.66 6.02 13.28
C TYR A 127 -2.58 6.67 14.14
N ASP A 128 -2.28 7.95 13.95
CA ASP A 128 -1.34 8.70 14.78
C ASP A 128 -1.80 8.75 16.23
N ARG A 129 -3.10 8.91 16.47
CA ARG A 129 -3.69 8.82 17.82
C ARG A 129 -3.56 7.42 18.42
N LYS A 130 -3.73 6.36 17.62
CA LYS A 130 -3.52 4.98 18.09
C LYS A 130 -2.05 4.68 18.37
N ILE A 131 -1.13 5.20 17.55
CA ILE A 131 0.31 5.06 17.75
C ILE A 131 0.71 5.75 19.05
N ALA A 132 0.29 7.00 19.26
CA ALA A 132 0.55 7.73 20.50
C ALA A 132 -0.02 7.02 21.75
N ASP A 133 -1.22 6.44 21.65
CA ASP A 133 -1.82 5.66 22.76
C ASP A 133 -1.04 4.37 23.04
N ILE A 134 -0.59 3.67 21.99
CA ILE A 134 0.25 2.47 22.12
C ILE A 134 1.60 2.81 22.73
N GLU A 135 2.25 3.88 22.30
CA GLU A 135 3.53 4.35 22.85
C GLU A 135 3.40 4.71 24.33
N ALA A 136 2.36 5.46 24.71
CA ALA A 136 2.08 5.79 26.11
C ALA A 136 1.83 4.53 26.97
N ARG A 137 1.15 3.51 26.42
CA ARG A 137 0.97 2.22 27.10
C ARG A 137 2.29 1.46 27.25
N LEU A 138 3.14 1.49 26.24
CA LEU A 138 4.45 0.84 26.26
C LEU A 138 5.37 1.48 27.31
N ASP A 139 5.40 2.80 27.38
CA ASP A 139 6.20 3.52 28.39
C ASP A 139 5.69 3.28 29.81
N ARG A 140 4.37 3.25 30.00
CA ARG A 140 3.78 2.86 31.28
C ARG A 140 4.14 1.42 31.65
N GLN A 141 4.15 0.50 30.69
CA GLN A 141 4.53 -0.89 30.93
C GLN A 141 6.00 -0.98 31.36
N ARG A 142 6.92 -0.31 30.64
CA ARG A 142 8.35 -0.26 31.00
C ARG A 142 8.57 0.30 32.40
N PHE A 143 7.82 1.33 32.78
CA PHE A 143 7.90 1.91 34.13
C PHE A 143 7.42 0.93 35.21
N LEU A 144 6.36 0.16 34.96
CA LEU A 144 5.86 -0.86 35.88
C LEU A 144 6.84 -2.03 36.00
N GLU A 145 7.43 -2.48 34.89
CA GLU A 145 8.46 -3.52 34.87
C GLU A 145 9.69 -3.10 35.69
N ALA A 146 10.13 -1.84 35.57
CA ALA A 146 11.22 -1.31 36.38
C ALA A 146 10.88 -1.28 37.89
N LYS A 147 9.65 -0.89 38.25
CA LYS A 147 9.20 -0.90 39.65
C LYS A 147 9.10 -2.31 40.23
N LEU A 148 8.61 -3.27 39.44
CA LEU A 148 8.54 -4.66 39.85
C LEU A 148 9.93 -5.21 40.14
N ALA A 149 10.91 -4.95 39.27
CA ALA A 149 12.29 -5.39 39.49
C ALA A 149 12.89 -4.85 40.80
N VAL A 150 12.61 -3.59 41.16
CA VAL A 150 13.07 -3.01 42.44
C VAL A 150 12.39 -3.69 43.63
N LEU A 151 11.07 -3.89 43.57
CA LEU A 151 10.32 -4.53 44.65
C LEU A 151 10.74 -6.00 44.83
N GLU A 152 11.04 -6.70 43.74
CA GLU A 152 11.56 -8.07 43.77
C GLU A 152 12.93 -8.12 44.49
N ASP A 153 13.84 -7.18 44.21
CA ASP A 153 15.12 -7.08 44.90
C ASP A 153 14.95 -6.73 46.39
N GLU A 154 14.06 -5.80 46.74
CA GLU A 154 13.75 -5.46 48.13
C GLU A 154 13.16 -6.65 48.90
N LEU A 155 12.26 -7.41 48.27
CA LEU A 155 11.66 -8.60 48.88
C LEU A 155 12.71 -9.69 49.11
N GLU A 156 13.63 -9.87 48.17
CA GLU A 156 14.75 -10.83 48.28
C GLU A 156 15.67 -10.46 49.45
N ARG A 157 16.02 -9.16 49.60
CA ARG A 157 16.80 -8.67 50.75
C ARG A 157 16.09 -8.89 52.08
N VAL A 158 14.78 -8.64 52.15
CA VAL A 158 14.00 -8.88 53.37
C VAL A 158 13.96 -10.37 53.71
N ARG A 159 13.79 -11.25 52.72
CA ARG A 159 13.85 -12.70 52.92
C ARG A 159 15.21 -13.16 53.46
N GLN A 160 16.30 -12.65 52.89
CA GLN A 160 17.65 -12.97 53.35
C GLN A 160 17.95 -12.43 54.75
N SER A 161 17.36 -11.31 55.16
CA SER A 161 17.52 -10.74 56.51
C SER A 161 16.74 -11.46 57.62
N ARG A 162 15.80 -12.34 57.25
CA ARG A 162 14.94 -13.10 58.18
C ARG A 162 15.36 -14.57 58.34
N MET A 163 16.36 -15.04 57.59
CA MET A 163 17.08 -16.30 57.83
C MET A 163 18.31 -16.04 58.69
#